data_AF-A0AA40ZYQ2-F1
#
_entry.id   AF-A0AA40ZYQ2-F1
#
_cell.length_a   1.000
_cell.length_b   1.000
_cell.length_c   1.000
_cell.angle_alpha   90.00
_cell.angle_beta   90.00
_cell.angle_gamma   90.00
#
_symmetry.space_group_name_H-M   'P 1'
#
loop_
_entity.id
_entity.type
_entity.pdbx_description
1 polymer ?
#
loop_
_entity_poly.entity_id
_entity_poly.type
_entity_poly.pdbx_seq_one_letter_code
_entity_poly.pdbx_strand_id
1 'polypeptide(L)' 'MSLRQKHPQKAAAAMAGFSTSTGYRTEKDPRSPSERRRERRHGGGRPDPLAELWDKEIVPLLESTPGLKPISILGELEQR' A
#
# COMPACT_ATOMS: atom_id res chain seq x y z
N MET A 1 12.90 22.68 7.23
CA MET A 1 12.13 22.80 8.50
C MET A 1 12.86 23.71 9.48
N SER A 2 12.56 25.01 9.54
CA SER A 2 13.22 25.97 10.46
C SER A 2 12.37 26.37 11.66
N LEU A 3 11.05 26.17 11.60
CA LEU A 3 10.12 26.62 12.64
C LEU A 3 10.39 25.98 14.00
N ARG A 4 10.60 24.65 14.05
CA ARG A 4 10.87 23.94 15.31
C ARG A 4 12.22 24.29 15.95
N GLN A 5 13.19 24.75 15.15
CA GLN A 5 14.50 25.17 15.65
C GLN A 5 14.45 26.55 16.32
N LYS A 6 13.50 27.40 15.91
CA LYS A 6 13.40 28.80 16.36
C LYS A 6 12.28 29.06 17.36
N HIS A 7 11.32 28.14 17.48
CA HIS A 7 10.12 28.32 18.28
C HIS A 7 9.85 27.11 19.18
N PRO A 8 9.19 27.31 20.34
CA PRO A 8 8.74 26.21 21.16
C PRO A 8 7.78 25.33 20.36
N GLN A 9 7.79 24.03 20.67
CA GLN A 9 7.08 22.99 19.93
C GLN A 9 5.60 23.33 19.65
N LYS A 10 4.88 23.83 20.66
CA LYS A 10 3.48 24.26 20.55
C LYS A 10 3.29 25.40 19.55
N ALA A 11 4.19 26.39 19.54
CA ALA A 11 4.13 27.52 18.62
C ALA A 11 4.51 27.09 17.20
N ALA A 12 5.55 26.27 17.04
CA ALA A 12 5.93 25.71 15.75
C ALA A 12 4.80 24.86 15.13
N ALA A 13 4.09 24.07 15.93
CA ALA A 13 2.94 23.29 15.48
C ALA A 13 1.77 24.17 15.00
N ALA A 14 1.44 25.19 15.78
CA ALA A 14 0.41 26.16 15.41
C ALA A 14 0.77 26.92 14.12
N MET A 15 2.02 27.39 14.00
CA MET A 15 2.52 28.05 12.79
C MET A 15 2.52 27.14 11.56
N ALA A 16 2.74 25.84 11.77
CA ALA A 16 2.73 24.84 10.70
C ALA A 16 1.31 24.30 10.38
N GLY A 17 0.26 24.81 11.05
CA GLY A 17 -1.13 24.48 10.73
C GLY A 17 -1.61 23.12 11.24
N PHE A 18 -0.95 22.52 12.23
CA PHE A 18 -1.37 21.25 12.83
C PHE A 18 -1.48 21.31 14.35
N SER A 19 -2.20 20.33 14.93
CA SER A 19 -2.41 20.27 16.37
C SER A 19 -1.10 20.09 17.16
N THR A 20 -1.06 20.55 18.40
CA THR A 20 0.09 20.32 19.30
C THR A 20 0.42 18.84 19.45
N SER A 21 -0.61 17.98 19.50
CA SER A 21 -0.46 16.53 19.57
C SER A 21 0.25 15.95 18.33
N THR A 22 -0.05 16.48 17.15
CA THR A 22 0.61 16.11 15.89
C THR A 22 2.08 16.52 15.93
N GLY A 23 2.39 17.74 16.39
CA GLY A 23 3.77 18.18 16.57
C GLY A 23 4.59 17.25 17.47
N TYR A 24 4.01 16.79 18.59
CA TYR A 24 4.70 15.89 19.52
C TYR A 24 4.92 14.52 18.88
N ARG A 25 3.96 14.03 18.09
CA ARG A 25 4.09 12.77 17.33
C ARG A 25 5.18 12.85 16.27
N THR A 26 5.31 13.99 15.59
CA THR A 26 6.37 14.22 14.58
C THR A 26 7.75 14.31 15.23
N GLU A 27 7.88 14.89 16.42
CA GLU A 27 9.16 14.89 17.16
C GLU A 27 9.54 13.52 17.70
N LYS A 28 8.54 12.76 18.18
CA LYS A 28 8.76 11.41 18.69
C LYS A 28 9.14 10.42 17.57
N ASP A 29 8.57 10.59 16.38
CA ASP A 29 8.90 9.79 15.20
C ASP A 29 8.94 10.70 13.96
N PRO A 30 10.15 11.16 13.56
CA PRO A 30 10.32 12.09 12.44
C PRO A 30 10.15 11.42 11.07
N ARG A 31 9.98 10.10 11.01
CA ARG A 31 9.76 9.38 9.75
C ARG A 31 8.40 9.75 9.16
N SER A 32 8.38 9.94 7.85
CA SER A 32 7.13 10.14 7.12
C SER A 32 6.22 8.91 7.24
N PRO A 33 4.88 9.06 7.11
CA PRO A 33 3.95 7.93 7.12
C PRO A 33 4.27 6.83 6.09
N SER A 34 4.94 7.18 4.99
CA SER A 34 5.43 6.26 3.95
C SER A 34 6.72 5.53 4.32
N GLU A 35 7.62 6.16 5.08
CA GLU A 35 8.90 5.56 5.54
C GLU A 35 8.73 4.73 6.81
N ARG A 36 7.66 4.97 7.57
CA ARG A 36 7.25 4.04 8.63
C ARG A 36 7.05 2.71 7.94
N ARG A 37 7.95 1.75 8.22
CA ARG A 37 7.80 0.35 7.86
C ARG A 37 6.36 0.03 8.16
N ARG A 38 5.54 -0.11 7.11
CA ARG A 38 4.17 -0.55 7.25
C ARG A 38 4.33 -1.89 7.96
N GLU A 39 4.07 -1.94 9.26
CA GLU A 39 3.88 -3.19 9.95
C GLU A 39 2.60 -3.73 9.34
N ARG A 40 2.73 -4.56 8.29
CA ARG A 40 2.21 -4.35 6.93
C ARG A 40 0.75 -3.89 6.72
N ARG A 41 0.03 -3.15 7.57
CA ARG A 41 -1.42 -3.38 7.72
C ARG A 41 -1.70 -4.88 7.56
N HIS A 42 -0.91 -5.69 8.26
CA HIS A 42 -1.04 -7.13 8.18
C HIS A 42 -2.39 -7.48 8.79
N GLY A 43 -3.34 -7.82 7.92
CA GLY A 43 -4.66 -8.32 8.32
C GLY A 43 -5.85 -7.54 7.76
N GLY A 44 -5.71 -6.68 6.75
CA GLY A 44 -6.84 -5.86 6.27
C GLY A 44 -7.11 -5.80 4.77
N GLY A 45 -6.35 -6.49 3.93
CA GLY A 45 -6.81 -6.76 2.56
C GLY A 45 -7.74 -7.97 2.60
N ARG A 46 -8.88 -7.93 1.90
CA ARG A 46 -9.59 -9.18 1.58
C ARG A 46 -8.57 -10.13 0.93
N PRO A 47 -8.58 -11.43 1.27
CA PRO A 47 -7.80 -12.40 0.50
C PRO A 47 -8.13 -12.22 -0.98
N ASP A 48 -7.13 -12.36 -1.86
CA ASP A 48 -7.37 -12.23 -3.30
C ASP A 48 -8.47 -13.22 -3.69
N PRO A 49 -9.63 -12.74 -4.16
CA PRO A 49 -10.75 -13.61 -4.51
C PRO A 49 -10.42 -14.55 -5.67
N LEU A 50 -9.34 -14.29 -6.42
CA LEU A 50 -8.88 -15.10 -7.55
C LEU A 50 -7.66 -15.95 -7.21
N ALA A 51 -7.20 -15.97 -5.95
CA ALA A 51 -6.01 -16.71 -5.57
C ALA A 51 -6.09 -18.19 -5.99
N GLU A 52 -7.22 -18.84 -5.76
CA GLU A 52 -7.42 -20.24 -6.16
C GLU A 52 -7.58 -20.43 -7.68
N LEU A 53 -8.06 -19.41 -8.39
CA LEU A 53 -8.27 -19.46 -9.85
C LEU A 53 -6.93 -19.55 -10.59
N TRP A 54 -5.89 -18.90 -10.06
CA TRP A 54 -4.56 -18.92 -10.66
C TRP A 54 -4.00 -20.33 -10.80
N ASP A 55 -3.92 -21.05 -9.70
CA ASP A 55 -3.30 -22.38 -9.67
C ASP A 55 -4.20 -23.45 -10.32
N LYS A 56 -5.53 -23.31 -10.22
CA LYS A 56 -6.48 -24.32 -10.71
C LYS A 56 -6.77 -24.21 -12.21
N GLU A 57 -6.82 -22.99 -12.75
CA GLU A 57 -7.38 -22.76 -14.09
C GLU A 57 -6.38 -22.04 -15.00
N ILE A 58 -5.77 -20.95 -14.52
CA ILE A 58 -4.96 -20.09 -15.39
C ILE A 58 -3.60 -20.72 -15.70
N VAL A 59 -2.90 -21.25 -14.70
CA VAL A 59 -1.60 -21.90 -14.91
C VAL A 59 -1.73 -23.11 -15.84
N PRO A 60 -2.65 -24.07 -15.63
CA PRO A 60 -2.83 -25.19 -16.55
C PRO A 60 -3.19 -24.78 -17.98
N LEU A 61 -4.00 -23.73 -18.15
CA LEU A 61 -4.37 -23.21 -19.47
C LEU A 61 -3.14 -22.69 -20.24
N LEU A 62 -2.25 -21.96 -19.56
CA LEU A 62 -1.03 -21.43 -20.17
C LEU A 62 -0.02 -22.54 -20.48
N GLU A 63 0.07 -23.57 -19.63
CA GLU A 63 0.91 -24.74 -19.88
C GLU A 63 0.40 -25.57 -21.06
N SER A 64 -0.92 -25.74 -21.19
CA SER A 64 -1.52 -26.48 -22.31
C SER A 64 -1.45 -25.75 -23.64
N THR A 65 -1.41 -24.41 -23.61
CA THR A 65 -1.47 -23.57 -24.82
C THR A 65 -0.35 -22.52 -24.81
N PRO A 66 0.89 -22.88 -25.18
CA PRO A 66 2.06 -21.98 -25.10
C PRO A 66 1.98 -20.74 -26.02
N GLY A 67 1.08 -20.74 -27.00
CA GLY A 67 0.82 -19.60 -27.89
C GLY A 67 -0.19 -18.60 -27.33
N LEU A 68 -0.86 -18.92 -26.21
CA LEU A 68 -1.85 -18.05 -25.59
C LEU A 68 -1.13 -16.89 -24.91
N LYS A 69 -1.54 -15.66 -25.26
CA LYS A 69 -0.98 -14.47 -24.63
C LYS A 69 -1.65 -14.26 -23.27
N PRO A 70 -0.93 -13.79 -22.24
CA PRO A 70 -1.54 -13.50 -20.95
C PRO A 70 -2.72 -12.53 -21.02
N ILE A 71 -2.71 -11.60 -21.98
CA ILE A 71 -3.80 -10.63 -22.22
C ILE A 71 -5.09 -11.26 -22.75
N SER A 72 -5.04 -12.46 -23.34
CA SER A 72 -6.19 -13.14 -23.94
C SER A 72 -6.83 -14.18 -23.02
N ILE A 73 -6.29 -14.40 -21.82
CA ILE A 73 -6.77 -15.43 -20.87
C ILE A 73 -8.26 -15.24 -20.55
N LEU A 74 -8.71 -14.00 -20.28
CA LEU A 74 -10.11 -13.74 -19.94
C LEU A 74 -11.06 -14.15 -21.08
N GLY A 75 -10.73 -13.79 -22.32
CA GLY A 75 -11.55 -14.14 -23.48
C GLY A 75 -11.56 -15.63 -23.78
N GLU A 76 -10.46 -16.34 -23.50
CA GLU A 76 -10.40 -17.80 -23.58
C GLU A 76 -11.30 -18.47 -22.52
N LEU A 77 -11.34 -17.92 -21.30
CA LEU A 77 -12.22 -18.40 -20.24
C LEU A 77 -13.71 -18.14 -20.56
N GLU A 78 -14.05 -17.05 -21.24
CA GLU A 78 -15.42 -16.74 -21.66
C GLU A 78 -15.93 -17.64 -22.81
N GLN A 79 -15.04 -18.24 -23.59
CA GLN A 79 -15.39 -19.09 -24.74
C GLN A 79 -15.58 -20.57 -24.37
N ARG A 80 -15.21 -20.95 -23.15
CA ARG A 80 -15.39 -22.29 -22.60
C ARG A 80 -16.79 -22.45 -21.99
#